data_AF-A0A9P6QW55-F1
#
_entry.id   AF-A0A9P6QW55-F1
#
_cell.length_a   1.000
_cell.length_b   1.000
_cell.length_c   1.000
_cell.angle_alpha   90.00
_cell.angle_beta   90.00
_cell.angle_gamma   90.00
#
_symmetry.space_group_name_H-M   'P 1'
#
loop_
_entity.id
_entity.type
_entity.pdbx_description
1 polymer ?
#
loop_
_entity_poly.entity_id
_entity_poly.type
_entity_poly.pdbx_seq_one_letter_code
_entity_poly.pdbx_strand_id
1 'polypeptide(L)'
;MKDPQDSPLTSSSWALSRIFNVSRTALLVLASAWLVQLALSPKTAYLVSNVRNLHNPIQYHGAHISTDFFEGWYFKMVKQGKTKDDPIQSMAIIPGIHRPSPHNSDQEHAFVLVVGIPGPEPAAYFRFPVSEFTDLRENTQGDNNKGVFKVQIGNSFFSHDELILDLPTNRFDRVPAHELEEFYTEASRQYEVQRRKTNSTTLSDNKDYFRQLFPSAETLSEAETQGPFAVHGHFQFPASSQTPLPTSRWTPSIMGITAYLPFLECNHGVASLHHTISKGHLVALRDDSEVLGEANFDGGVGYIEKDWGVNFPSTWVWAQANMFDTAPGSSLMISVASIPILGPDFSDWVAVNVPFLARVTNVPGRLVIFYNAATKTLYNFSSYVISARAKSLRTSLDIEGGTQTFSFMATTRDPNNPKETIALQVNVTRKTGTGVPLRSPNRAKGRMFCGVEEAVVATTDLKLWRVESGQVIVEDQSLGSGLEVVGDIAWLEAHINQ
;
A
#
# COMPACT_ATOMS: atom_id res chain seq x y z
N MET A 1 26.04 -72.20 18.51
CA MET A 1 25.21 -71.64 19.61
C MET A 1 25.77 -70.29 20.02
N LYS A 2 25.11 -69.20 19.62
CA LYS A 2 24.85 -68.01 20.45
C LYS A 2 23.95 -67.04 19.67
N ASP A 3 22.91 -66.64 20.38
CA ASP A 3 21.84 -65.67 20.04
C ASP A 3 22.22 -64.29 20.66
N PRO A 4 21.38 -63.23 20.67
CA PRO A 4 21.66 -61.95 20.02
C PRO A 4 21.53 -60.73 20.98
N GLN A 5 21.42 -59.53 20.38
CA GLN A 5 20.92 -58.25 20.91
C GLN A 5 21.87 -57.34 21.70
N ASP A 6 22.20 -56.21 21.07
CA ASP A 6 22.20 -54.90 21.71
C ASP A 6 21.49 -53.90 20.78
N SER A 7 20.42 -53.30 21.29
CA SER A 7 19.73 -52.15 20.70
C SER A 7 19.64 -51.05 21.75
N PRO A 8 20.08 -49.80 21.49
CA PRO A 8 19.87 -48.71 22.43
C PRO A 8 18.52 -48.03 22.24
N LEU A 9 17.89 -47.77 23.37
CA LEU A 9 16.60 -47.12 23.60
C LEU A 9 16.56 -45.65 23.16
N THR A 10 15.45 -45.32 22.50
CA THR A 10 14.66 -44.08 22.48
C THR A 10 15.12 -42.90 23.35
N SER A 11 15.59 -41.81 22.71
CA SER A 11 15.77 -40.49 23.34
C SER A 11 14.91 -39.37 22.72
N SER A 12 14.03 -39.67 21.76
CA SER A 12 13.32 -38.64 20.96
C SER A 12 11.99 -38.15 21.54
N SER A 13 11.35 -38.88 22.49
CA SER A 13 10.00 -38.51 22.97
C SER A 13 9.99 -37.43 24.06
N TRP A 14 11.07 -37.27 24.82
CA TRP A 14 11.17 -36.31 25.92
C TRP A 14 11.49 -34.88 25.47
N ALA A 15 12.17 -34.71 24.34
CA ALA A 15 12.47 -33.40 23.77
C ALA A 15 11.23 -32.77 23.12
N LEU A 16 10.41 -33.58 22.44
CA LEU A 16 9.18 -33.11 21.79
C LEU A 16 8.14 -32.64 22.81
N SER A 17 7.96 -33.34 23.93
CA SER A 17 6.97 -32.95 24.96
C SER A 17 7.33 -31.62 25.67
N ARG A 18 8.63 -31.33 25.87
CA ARG A 18 9.10 -30.05 26.41
C ARG A 18 8.90 -28.89 25.44
N ILE A 19 9.16 -29.10 24.14
CA ILE A 19 8.93 -28.07 23.12
C ILE A 19 7.44 -27.74 23.04
N PHE A 20 6.56 -28.75 23.05
CA PHE A 20 5.10 -28.54 23.04
C PHE A 20 4.57 -27.85 24.30
N ASN A 21 5.12 -28.15 25.49
CA ASN A 21 4.70 -27.50 26.75
C ASN A 21 5.19 -26.06 26.88
N VAL A 22 6.42 -25.75 26.46
CA VAL A 22 6.93 -24.36 26.40
C VAL A 22 6.11 -23.53 25.42
N SER A 23 5.69 -24.12 24.30
CA SER A 23 4.80 -23.48 23.31
C SER A 23 3.42 -23.14 23.89
N ARG A 24 2.79 -24.05 24.65
CA ARG A 24 1.47 -23.82 25.26
C ARG A 24 1.52 -22.76 26.35
N THR A 25 2.55 -22.75 27.19
CA THR A 25 2.69 -21.73 28.23
C THR A 25 2.97 -20.35 27.62
N ALA A 26 3.79 -20.26 26.57
CA ALA A 26 3.99 -19.01 25.83
C ALA A 26 2.69 -18.52 25.17
N LEU A 27 1.92 -19.41 24.53
CA LEU A 27 0.59 -19.10 23.97
C LEU A 27 -0.40 -18.62 25.05
N LEU A 28 -0.39 -19.23 26.23
CA LEU A 28 -1.24 -18.83 27.36
C LEU A 28 -0.82 -17.49 27.95
N VAL A 29 0.48 -17.20 28.04
CA VAL A 29 0.99 -15.90 28.50
C VAL A 29 0.64 -14.81 27.49
N LEU A 30 0.79 -15.07 26.19
CA LEU A 30 0.36 -14.16 25.11
C LEU A 30 -1.16 -13.94 25.13
N ALA A 31 -1.95 -15.00 25.34
CA ALA A 31 -3.41 -14.90 25.48
C ALA A 31 -3.85 -14.17 26.76
N SER A 32 -3.07 -14.27 27.83
CA SER A 32 -3.32 -13.55 29.09
C SER A 32 -2.95 -12.07 28.98
N ALA A 33 -1.82 -11.77 28.34
CA ALA A 33 -1.43 -10.41 27.98
C ALA A 33 -2.45 -9.78 27.01
N TRP A 34 -3.05 -10.57 26.12
CA TRP A 34 -4.16 -10.20 25.24
C TRP A 34 -5.43 -9.83 26.00
N LEU A 35 -5.86 -10.62 27.00
CA LEU A 35 -7.01 -10.29 27.85
C LEU A 35 -6.79 -9.00 28.64
N VAL A 36 -5.57 -8.79 29.15
CA VAL A 36 -5.21 -7.59 29.90
C VAL A 36 -5.12 -6.34 29.01
N GLN A 37 -4.59 -6.44 27.79
CA GLN A 37 -4.59 -5.33 26.83
C GLN A 37 -6.00 -4.99 26.32
N LEU A 38 -6.86 -5.98 26.10
CA LEU A 38 -8.25 -5.77 25.66
C LEU A 38 -9.10 -5.08 26.72
N ALA A 39 -8.91 -5.42 27.99
CA ALA A 39 -9.67 -4.85 29.09
C ALA A 39 -9.32 -3.39 29.41
N LEU A 40 -8.20 -2.86 28.91
CA LEU A 40 -7.63 -1.59 29.35
C LEU A 40 -7.32 -0.59 28.22
N SER A 41 -7.62 -0.86 26.95
CA SER A 41 -7.18 0.00 25.84
C SER A 41 -8.32 0.62 25.01
N PRO A 42 -8.10 1.81 24.41
CA PRO A 42 -8.99 2.45 23.42
C PRO A 42 -9.27 1.60 22.16
N LYS A 43 -8.75 0.37 22.09
CA LYS A 43 -8.90 -0.59 20.99
C LYS A 43 -10.30 -1.19 20.89
N THR A 44 -11.20 -0.96 21.85
CA THR A 44 -12.58 -1.49 21.78
C THR A 44 -13.38 -0.88 20.62
N ALA A 45 -13.28 0.43 20.40
CA ALA A 45 -13.93 1.10 19.28
C ALA A 45 -13.39 0.60 17.93
N TYR A 46 -12.07 0.39 17.85
CA TYR A 46 -11.39 -0.17 16.69
C TYR A 46 -11.88 -1.59 16.37
N LEU A 47 -11.94 -2.46 17.40
CA LEU A 47 -12.44 -3.82 17.28
C LEU A 47 -13.90 -3.85 16.81
N VAL A 48 -14.77 -3.07 17.46
CA VAL A 48 -16.19 -2.99 17.09
C VAL A 48 -16.35 -2.54 15.64
N SER A 49 -15.57 -1.55 15.21
CA SER A 49 -15.58 -1.04 13.85
C SER A 49 -15.13 -2.10 12.83
N ASN A 50 -13.99 -2.76 13.06
CA ASN A 50 -13.49 -3.83 12.20
C ASN A 50 -14.46 -5.01 12.11
N VAL A 51 -15.12 -5.38 13.21
CA VAL A 51 -16.14 -6.44 13.19
C VAL A 51 -17.38 -5.98 12.39
N ARG A 52 -17.85 -4.73 12.61
CA ARG A 52 -19.00 -4.15 11.88
C ARG A 52 -18.78 -4.15 10.37
N ASN A 53 -17.56 -3.85 9.93
CA ASN A 53 -17.19 -3.68 8.52
C ASN A 53 -16.38 -4.85 7.95
N LEU A 54 -16.30 -5.99 8.65
CA LEU A 54 -15.45 -7.13 8.28
C LEU A 54 -15.60 -7.59 6.82
N HIS A 55 -16.84 -7.65 6.32
CA HIS A 55 -17.16 -8.04 4.93
C HIS A 55 -17.39 -6.85 4.01
N ASN A 56 -17.21 -5.62 4.51
CA ASN A 56 -17.38 -4.38 3.78
C ASN A 56 -16.17 -3.46 4.07
N PRO A 57 -14.94 -3.91 3.76
CA PRO A 57 -13.72 -3.20 4.16
C PRO A 57 -13.61 -1.81 3.53
N ILE A 58 -14.38 -1.53 2.46
CA ILE A 58 -14.40 -0.21 1.82
C ILE A 58 -15.17 0.84 2.66
N GLN A 59 -16.02 0.42 3.61
CA GLN A 59 -16.81 1.32 4.44
C GLN A 59 -15.97 2.11 5.42
N TYR A 60 -16.43 3.29 5.84
CA TYR A 60 -15.77 4.10 6.86
C TYR A 60 -15.70 3.38 8.23
N HIS A 61 -14.53 3.35 8.85
CA HIS A 61 -14.27 2.69 10.13
C HIS A 61 -14.12 3.69 11.30
N GLY A 62 -13.84 4.96 11.03
CA GLY A 62 -13.48 5.94 12.05
C GLY A 62 -14.59 6.49 12.95
N ALA A 63 -15.87 6.13 12.75
CA ALA A 63 -17.02 6.85 13.34
C ALA A 63 -17.02 6.98 14.88
N HIS A 64 -16.38 6.06 15.59
CA HIS A 64 -16.34 6.05 17.06
C HIS A 64 -14.91 5.99 17.62
N ILE A 65 -13.91 6.30 16.79
CA ILE A 65 -12.50 6.24 17.18
C ILE A 65 -12.02 7.66 17.47
N SER A 66 -11.57 7.89 18.70
CA SER A 66 -11.13 9.19 19.22
C SER A 66 -9.63 9.21 19.59
N THR A 67 -8.87 8.26 19.08
CA THR A 67 -7.42 8.13 19.27
C THR A 67 -6.72 8.12 17.92
N ASP A 68 -5.41 7.85 17.90
CA ASP A 68 -4.63 7.61 16.68
C ASP A 68 -5.44 6.75 15.70
N PHE A 69 -5.81 7.34 14.57
CA PHE A 69 -6.60 6.74 13.52
C PHE A 69 -6.33 7.45 12.21
N PHE A 70 -6.18 6.68 11.15
CA PHE A 70 -6.20 7.19 9.80
C PHE A 70 -7.06 6.28 8.94
N GLU A 71 -7.57 6.85 7.85
CA GLU A 71 -8.30 6.10 6.84
C GLU A 71 -8.19 6.83 5.50
N GLY A 72 -7.85 6.10 4.44
CA GLY A 72 -7.69 6.64 3.09
C GLY A 72 -8.19 5.65 2.04
N TRP A 73 -8.81 6.16 0.98
CA TRP A 73 -9.30 5.36 -0.16
C TRP A 73 -8.53 5.75 -1.40
N TYR A 74 -7.96 4.80 -2.11
CA TYR A 74 -7.04 5.03 -3.21
C TYR A 74 -7.74 4.71 -4.52
N PHE A 75 -8.12 5.75 -5.26
CA PHE A 75 -8.68 5.63 -6.60
C PHE A 75 -7.56 5.81 -7.61
N LYS A 76 -6.99 4.70 -8.05
CA LYS A 76 -5.95 4.71 -9.07
C LYS A 76 -6.57 4.58 -10.45
N MET A 77 -6.08 5.40 -11.37
CA MET A 77 -6.54 5.48 -12.75
C MET A 77 -5.35 5.51 -13.69
N VAL A 78 -5.42 4.75 -14.77
CA VAL A 78 -4.38 4.70 -15.79
C VAL A 78 -5.03 4.74 -17.17
N LYS A 79 -4.37 5.42 -18.10
CA LYS A 79 -4.79 5.49 -19.49
C LYS A 79 -3.57 5.47 -20.39
N GLN A 80 -3.60 4.57 -21.37
CA GLN A 80 -2.64 4.59 -22.45
C GLN A 80 -2.84 5.84 -23.31
N GLY A 81 -1.73 6.42 -23.78
CA GLY A 81 -1.80 7.51 -24.74
C GLY A 81 -2.47 7.12 -26.06
N LYS A 82 -2.77 8.09 -26.94
CA LYS A 82 -3.53 7.83 -28.17
C LYS A 82 -2.73 6.96 -29.15
N THR A 83 -1.41 7.08 -29.10
CA THR A 83 -0.46 6.24 -29.82
C THR A 83 0.38 5.43 -28.83
N LYS A 84 1.10 4.42 -29.32
CA LYS A 84 2.07 3.67 -28.48
C LYS A 84 3.22 4.53 -27.98
N ASP A 85 3.49 5.66 -28.64
CA ASP A 85 4.57 6.59 -28.31
C ASP A 85 4.11 7.73 -27.37
N ASP A 86 2.80 7.89 -27.20
CA ASP A 86 2.24 8.88 -26.30
C ASP A 86 2.45 8.45 -24.84
N PRO A 87 2.78 9.39 -23.93
CA PRO A 87 3.02 9.07 -22.54
C PRO A 87 1.76 8.49 -21.88
N ILE A 88 1.95 7.46 -21.06
CA ILE A 88 0.90 6.90 -20.21
C ILE A 88 0.51 7.97 -19.18
N GLN A 89 -0.79 8.17 -19.01
CA GLN A 89 -1.34 8.97 -17.93
C GLN A 89 -1.67 8.04 -16.76
N SER A 90 -1.22 8.42 -15.56
CA SER A 90 -1.49 7.69 -14.33
C SER A 90 -1.72 8.69 -13.21
N MET A 91 -2.76 8.45 -12.41
CA MET A 91 -3.19 9.32 -11.34
C MET A 91 -3.78 8.52 -10.19
N ALA A 92 -3.58 9.01 -8.96
CA ALA A 92 -4.29 8.53 -7.79
C ALA A 92 -5.03 9.69 -7.12
N ILE A 93 -6.31 9.47 -6.80
CA ILE A 93 -7.11 10.39 -5.97
C ILE A 93 -7.38 9.69 -4.65
N ILE A 94 -6.99 10.33 -3.55
CA ILE A 94 -6.97 9.74 -2.22
C ILE A 94 -7.73 10.65 -1.24
N PRO A 95 -9.07 10.54 -1.15
CA PRO A 95 -9.79 11.07 0.00
C PRO A 95 -9.39 10.32 1.26
N GLY A 96 -9.38 11.02 2.39
CA GLY A 96 -9.05 10.41 3.67
C GLY A 96 -9.30 11.29 4.87
N ILE A 97 -9.01 10.72 6.04
CA ILE A 97 -9.09 11.38 7.33
C ILE A 97 -7.96 10.93 8.24
N HIS A 98 -7.38 11.88 8.97
CA HIS A 98 -6.33 11.65 9.95
C HIS A 98 -6.78 12.23 11.30
N ARG A 99 -6.83 11.36 12.31
CA ARG A 99 -7.12 11.69 13.71
C ARG A 99 -5.94 11.25 14.57
N PRO A 100 -5.02 12.15 14.90
CA PRO A 100 -3.93 11.81 15.80
C PRO A 100 -4.42 11.71 17.24
N SER A 101 -3.54 11.22 18.13
CA SER A 101 -3.73 11.27 19.58
C SER A 101 -4.17 12.67 20.05
N PRO A 102 -5.01 12.78 21.12
CA PRO A 102 -5.51 14.06 21.63
C PRO A 102 -4.45 15.14 21.92
N HIS A 103 -3.19 14.74 22.11
CA HIS A 103 -2.06 15.65 22.30
C HIS A 103 -1.65 16.41 21.02
N ASN A 104 -2.09 15.98 19.84
CA ASN A 104 -1.75 16.58 18.53
C ASN A 104 -3.03 16.97 17.76
N SER A 105 -4.08 17.42 18.46
CA SER A 105 -5.39 17.70 17.85
C SER A 105 -5.36 18.78 16.75
N ASP A 106 -4.34 19.63 16.70
CA ASP A 106 -4.08 20.59 15.61
C ASP A 106 -3.72 19.91 14.27
N GLN A 107 -3.28 18.66 14.33
CA GLN A 107 -2.99 17.83 13.16
C GLN A 107 -4.19 16.98 12.72
N GLU A 108 -5.35 17.11 13.39
CA GLU A 108 -6.60 16.47 12.98
C GLU A 108 -7.18 17.14 11.73
N HIS A 109 -7.46 16.38 10.68
CA HIS A 109 -8.10 16.89 9.47
C HIS A 109 -8.61 15.76 8.57
N ALA A 110 -9.59 16.07 7.73
CA ALA A 110 -9.87 15.34 6.51
C ALA A 110 -9.01 15.87 5.37
N PHE A 111 -8.78 15.06 4.34
CA PHE A 111 -7.97 15.46 3.21
C PHE A 111 -8.41 14.84 1.89
N VAL A 112 -7.98 15.46 0.80
CA VAL A 112 -7.95 14.87 -0.53
C VAL A 112 -6.55 15.07 -1.09
N LEU A 113 -5.86 13.97 -1.36
CA LEU A 113 -4.54 13.96 -2.01
C LEU A 113 -4.72 13.53 -3.46
N VAL A 114 -4.19 14.32 -4.40
CA VAL A 114 -4.17 14.00 -5.82
C VAL A 114 -2.71 13.83 -6.25
N VAL A 115 -2.34 12.67 -6.80
CA VAL A 115 -0.97 12.34 -7.23
C VAL A 115 -0.96 12.08 -8.72
N GLY A 116 0.08 12.53 -9.44
CA GLY A 116 0.13 12.47 -10.90
C GLY A 116 -0.76 13.53 -11.55
N ILE A 117 -0.97 14.65 -10.85
CA ILE A 117 -1.81 15.75 -11.33
C ILE A 117 -1.08 16.54 -12.43
N PRO A 118 -1.76 16.90 -13.54
CA PRO A 118 -1.23 17.88 -14.48
C PRO A 118 -1.24 19.25 -13.82
N GLY A 119 -0.09 19.90 -13.75
CA GLY A 119 0.02 21.22 -13.14
C GLY A 119 1.40 21.50 -12.57
N PRO A 120 1.51 22.50 -11.69
CA PRO A 120 2.81 22.95 -11.16
C PRO A 120 3.49 21.95 -10.23
N GLU A 121 2.72 21.09 -9.56
CA GLU A 121 3.22 20.12 -8.59
C GLU A 121 2.79 18.70 -8.97
N PRO A 122 3.66 17.70 -8.78
CA PRO A 122 3.35 16.31 -9.11
C PRO A 122 2.31 15.68 -8.16
N ALA A 123 2.06 16.30 -7.01
CA ALA A 123 1.00 15.96 -6.09
C ALA A 123 0.41 17.23 -5.45
N ALA A 124 -0.88 17.19 -5.12
CA ALA A 124 -1.60 18.27 -4.46
C ALA A 124 -2.33 17.72 -3.23
N TYR A 125 -2.17 18.36 -2.08
CA TYR A 125 -2.80 17.96 -0.83
C TYR A 125 -3.78 19.05 -0.38
N PHE A 126 -5.05 18.69 -0.17
CA PHE A 126 -6.09 19.63 0.27
C PHE A 126 -6.58 19.25 1.66
N ARG A 127 -6.53 20.19 2.62
CA ARG A 127 -6.94 19.97 4.01
C ARG A 127 -8.31 20.54 4.30
N PHE A 128 -9.15 19.74 4.94
CA PHE A 128 -10.48 20.09 5.38
C PHE A 128 -10.62 19.84 6.89
N PRO A 129 -11.35 20.70 7.63
CA PRO A 129 -11.78 20.38 8.98
C PRO A 129 -12.54 19.05 9.01
N VAL A 130 -12.39 18.26 10.08
CA VAL A 130 -13.12 16.99 10.23
C VAL A 130 -14.64 17.18 10.23
N SER A 131 -15.15 18.35 10.61
CA SER A 131 -16.57 18.70 10.52
C SER A 131 -17.12 18.72 9.09
N GLU A 132 -16.25 18.80 8.07
CA GLU A 132 -16.62 18.76 6.65
C GLU A 132 -16.48 17.35 6.06
N PHE A 133 -16.08 16.36 6.85
CA PHE A 133 -16.09 14.94 6.48
C PHE A 133 -17.39 14.28 6.90
N THR A 134 -18.08 13.63 5.96
CA THR A 134 -19.32 12.90 6.24
C THR A 134 -19.30 11.51 5.63
N ASP A 135 -19.58 10.49 6.43
CA ASP A 135 -19.95 9.16 5.95
C ASP A 135 -21.43 9.15 5.58
N LEU A 136 -21.71 9.02 4.28
CA LEU A 136 -23.08 9.09 3.72
C LEU A 136 -23.77 7.71 3.70
N ARG A 137 -23.15 6.67 4.27
CA ARG A 137 -23.71 5.31 4.32
C ARG A 137 -25.12 5.25 4.92
N GLU A 138 -25.38 6.00 5.99
CA GLU A 138 -26.67 5.96 6.73
C GLU A 138 -27.74 6.92 6.17
N ASN A 139 -27.34 7.91 5.36
CA ASN A 139 -28.24 8.92 4.80
C ASN A 139 -29.11 8.41 3.62
N THR A 140 -28.99 7.14 3.25
CA THR A 140 -29.80 6.50 2.20
C THR A 140 -31.05 5.84 2.80
N GLN A 141 -32.00 6.63 3.29
CA GLN A 141 -33.34 6.11 3.57
C GLN A 141 -34.12 5.88 2.27
N GLY A 142 -34.52 4.63 2.02
CA GLY A 142 -35.46 4.26 0.95
C GLY A 142 -34.87 3.77 -0.37
N ASP A 143 -33.54 3.75 -0.52
CA ASP A 143 -32.89 3.36 -1.77
C ASP A 143 -32.35 1.92 -1.72
N ASN A 144 -32.32 1.23 -2.87
CA ASN A 144 -31.73 -0.11 -3.04
C ASN A 144 -30.19 -0.12 -2.82
N ASN A 145 -29.61 1.04 -2.50
CA ASN A 145 -28.19 1.32 -2.31
C ASN A 145 -27.74 1.39 -0.83
N LYS A 146 -28.54 0.90 0.12
CA LYS A 146 -28.12 0.81 1.54
C LYS A 146 -26.81 0.00 1.64
N GLY A 147 -25.77 0.61 2.21
CA GLY A 147 -24.48 -0.05 2.43
C GLY A 147 -23.47 0.08 1.29
N VAL A 148 -23.71 0.94 0.31
CA VAL A 148 -22.70 1.35 -0.69
C VAL A 148 -21.72 2.35 -0.07
N PHE A 149 -20.44 2.29 -0.43
CA PHE A 149 -19.43 3.25 0.02
C PHE A 149 -19.72 4.63 -0.57
N LYS A 150 -19.92 5.62 0.31
CA LYS A 150 -20.14 7.03 -0.03
C LYS A 150 -19.58 7.93 1.06
N VAL A 151 -18.64 8.79 0.71
CA VAL A 151 -18.03 9.79 1.60
C VAL A 151 -18.08 11.15 0.92
N GLN A 152 -18.28 12.20 1.72
CA GLN A 152 -18.20 13.58 1.30
C GLN A 152 -17.12 14.30 2.12
N ILE A 153 -16.31 15.11 1.45
CA ILE A 153 -15.30 15.98 2.06
C ILE A 153 -15.46 17.38 1.45
N GLY A 154 -15.97 18.32 2.25
CA GLY A 154 -16.39 19.63 1.74
C GLY A 154 -17.46 19.45 0.65
N ASN A 155 -17.21 19.99 -0.54
CA ASN A 155 -18.09 19.83 -1.71
C ASN A 155 -17.73 18.62 -2.60
N SER A 156 -16.64 17.91 -2.28
CA SER A 156 -16.23 16.73 -3.05
C SER A 156 -16.98 15.49 -2.60
N PHE A 157 -17.33 14.63 -3.57
CA PHE A 157 -18.07 13.38 -3.35
C PHE A 157 -17.28 12.18 -3.87
N PHE A 158 -17.22 11.13 -3.06
CA PHE A 158 -16.48 9.91 -3.35
C PHE A 158 -17.35 8.70 -3.11
N SER A 159 -17.45 7.84 -4.11
CA SER A 159 -18.21 6.59 -4.03
C SER A 159 -17.49 5.49 -4.80
N HIS A 160 -18.03 4.27 -4.72
CA HIS A 160 -17.44 3.14 -5.42
C HIS A 160 -17.51 3.24 -6.95
N ASP A 161 -18.30 4.14 -7.53
CA ASP A 161 -18.59 4.24 -8.97
C ASP A 161 -18.49 5.68 -9.53
N GLU A 162 -18.36 6.69 -8.67
CA GLU A 162 -18.26 8.09 -9.06
C GLU A 162 -17.39 8.91 -8.10
N LEU A 163 -16.58 9.82 -8.68
CA LEU A 163 -15.85 10.86 -7.98
C LEU A 163 -16.23 12.23 -8.54
N ILE A 164 -16.56 13.17 -7.67
CA ILE A 164 -16.75 14.59 -8.00
C ILE A 164 -15.79 15.38 -7.12
N LEU A 165 -14.85 16.08 -7.75
CA LEU A 165 -13.85 16.89 -7.07
C LEU A 165 -14.20 18.37 -7.18
N ASP A 166 -14.27 19.01 -6.02
CA ASP A 166 -14.33 20.45 -5.84
C ASP A 166 -13.33 20.82 -4.74
N LEU A 167 -12.09 21.08 -5.15
CA LEU A 167 -10.94 21.29 -4.27
C LEU A 167 -10.45 22.74 -4.45
N PRO A 168 -10.94 23.70 -3.65
CA PRO A 168 -10.64 25.11 -3.84
C PRO A 168 -9.23 25.50 -3.36
N THR A 169 -8.70 26.60 -3.89
CA THR A 169 -7.35 27.14 -3.59
C THR A 169 -7.10 27.34 -2.10
N ASN A 170 -8.10 27.77 -1.33
CA ASN A 170 -7.98 28.04 0.12
C ASN A 170 -7.84 26.77 0.98
N ARG A 171 -8.01 25.58 0.39
CA ARG A 171 -7.79 24.28 1.04
C ARG A 171 -6.44 23.67 0.69
N PHE A 172 -5.76 24.22 -0.31
CA PHE A 172 -4.47 23.73 -0.75
C PHE A 172 -3.42 23.87 0.36
N ASP A 173 -2.76 22.78 0.69
CA ASP A 173 -1.74 22.70 1.73
C ASP A 173 -0.43 22.17 1.15
N ARG A 174 0.45 23.11 0.78
CA ARG A 174 1.76 22.85 0.19
C ARG A 174 2.68 22.15 1.20
N VAL A 175 3.50 21.21 0.73
CA VAL A 175 4.59 20.67 1.55
C VAL A 175 5.72 21.71 1.60
N PRO A 176 6.18 22.13 2.80
CA PRO A 176 7.29 23.06 2.89
C PRO A 176 8.58 22.50 2.27
N ALA A 177 9.38 23.36 1.64
CA ALA A 177 10.63 23.03 0.98
C ALA A 177 11.62 22.32 1.91
N HIS A 178 11.68 22.73 3.18
CA HIS A 178 12.56 22.09 4.15
C HIS A 178 12.16 20.62 4.45
N GLU A 179 10.86 20.31 4.43
CA GLU A 179 10.39 18.92 4.60
C GLU A 179 10.65 18.10 3.35
N LEU A 180 10.49 18.69 2.16
CA LEU A 180 10.85 18.05 0.90
C LEU A 180 12.36 17.78 0.82
N GLU A 181 13.20 18.70 1.30
CA GLU A 181 14.65 18.52 1.37
C GLU A 181 15.04 17.37 2.32
N GLU A 182 14.40 17.26 3.49
CA GLU A 182 14.57 16.13 4.42
C GLU A 182 14.23 14.81 3.71
N PHE A 183 13.11 14.77 3.02
CA PHE A 183 12.66 13.60 2.27
C PHE A 183 13.65 13.20 1.17
N TYR A 184 14.03 14.13 0.29
CA TYR A 184 14.94 13.83 -0.83
C TYR A 184 16.35 13.44 -0.36
N THR A 185 16.81 14.00 0.75
CA THR A 185 18.07 13.60 1.38
C THR A 185 18.01 12.14 1.83
N GLU A 186 16.93 11.74 2.50
CA GLU A 186 16.74 10.36 2.95
C GLU A 186 16.56 9.39 1.76
N ALA A 187 15.77 9.74 0.75
CA ALA A 187 15.60 8.94 -0.47
C ALA A 187 16.96 8.72 -1.18
N SER A 188 17.76 9.78 -1.30
CA SER A 188 19.12 9.71 -1.87
C SER A 188 20.04 8.77 -1.07
N ARG A 189 19.94 8.79 0.26
CA ARG A 189 20.68 7.89 1.14
C ARG A 189 20.30 6.43 0.91
N GLN A 190 19.01 6.14 0.69
CA GLN A 190 18.53 4.80 0.41
C GLN A 190 19.06 4.27 -0.93
N TYR A 191 19.08 5.10 -1.97
CA TYR A 191 19.71 4.76 -3.25
C TYR A 191 21.20 4.41 -3.10
N GLU A 192 21.95 5.17 -2.29
CA GLU A 192 23.37 4.89 -2.05
C GLU A 192 23.59 3.56 -1.30
N VAL A 193 22.71 3.23 -0.34
CA VAL A 193 22.73 1.91 0.33
C VAL A 193 22.51 0.78 -0.68
N GLN A 194 21.57 0.95 -1.61
CA GLN A 194 21.31 -0.04 -2.65
C GLN A 194 22.48 -0.16 -3.63
N ARG A 195 23.07 0.96 -4.07
CA ARG A 195 24.26 0.97 -4.92
C ARG A 195 25.38 0.12 -4.33
N ARG A 196 25.71 0.32 -3.04
CA ARG A 196 26.80 -0.41 -2.37
C ARG A 196 26.63 -1.92 -2.37
N LYS A 197 25.40 -2.44 -2.48
CA LYS A 197 25.15 -3.88 -2.64
C LYS A 197 25.54 -4.43 -4.01
N THR A 198 25.62 -3.59 -5.05
CA THR A 198 25.80 -4.02 -6.44
C THR A 198 27.27 -4.25 -6.83
N ASN A 199 28.26 -4.12 -5.93
CA ASN A 199 29.71 -4.15 -6.24
C ASN A 199 30.11 -3.21 -7.40
N SER A 200 29.24 -2.27 -7.78
CA SER A 200 29.43 -1.41 -8.94
C SER A 200 30.42 -0.31 -8.62
N THR A 201 31.52 -0.25 -9.39
CA THR A 201 32.59 0.75 -9.26
C THR A 201 32.37 1.99 -10.11
N THR A 202 31.29 2.07 -10.91
CA THR A 202 31.08 3.12 -11.93
C THR A 202 30.87 4.54 -11.41
N LEU A 203 30.69 4.73 -10.09
CA LEU A 203 30.43 6.04 -9.47
C LEU A 203 31.40 6.34 -8.31
N SER A 204 32.68 5.99 -8.40
CA SER A 204 33.58 6.12 -7.24
C SER A 204 33.77 7.56 -6.72
N ASP A 205 33.50 8.59 -7.53
CA ASP A 205 33.97 9.95 -7.22
C ASP A 205 32.87 11.01 -6.94
N ASN A 206 31.60 10.78 -7.32
CA ASN A 206 30.51 11.73 -7.03
C ASN A 206 29.63 11.25 -5.87
N LYS A 207 29.90 11.76 -4.65
CA LYS A 207 29.15 11.41 -3.44
C LYS A 207 27.69 11.90 -3.45
N ASP A 208 27.37 12.89 -4.28
CA ASP A 208 26.06 13.54 -4.30
C ASP A 208 25.23 13.15 -5.53
N TYR A 209 25.65 12.14 -6.30
CA TYR A 209 24.98 11.72 -7.53
C TYR A 209 23.47 11.51 -7.34
N PHE A 210 23.05 10.73 -6.33
CA PHE A 210 21.62 10.46 -6.11
C PHE A 210 20.86 11.70 -5.65
N ARG A 211 21.49 12.60 -4.89
CA ARG A 211 20.86 13.86 -4.49
C ARG A 211 20.61 14.75 -5.69
N GLN A 212 21.50 14.74 -6.69
CA GLN A 212 21.35 15.50 -7.94
C GLN A 212 20.20 14.99 -8.83
N LEU A 213 19.63 13.81 -8.56
CA LEU A 213 18.45 13.30 -9.28
C LEU A 213 17.15 13.98 -8.82
N PHE A 214 17.16 14.64 -7.67
CA PHE A 214 15.99 15.31 -7.08
C PHE A 214 16.12 16.84 -7.19
N PRO A 215 15.00 17.60 -7.07
CA PRO A 215 15.02 19.06 -7.12
C PRO A 215 16.06 19.69 -6.17
N SER A 216 16.73 20.77 -6.59
CA SER A 216 17.65 21.50 -5.74
C SER A 216 16.90 22.29 -4.66
N ALA A 217 17.58 22.66 -3.57
CA ALA A 217 17.00 23.54 -2.54
C ALA A 217 16.49 24.88 -3.13
N GLU A 218 17.16 25.40 -4.15
CA GLU A 218 16.73 26.60 -4.90
C GLU A 218 15.43 26.33 -5.67
N THR A 219 15.34 25.21 -6.39
CA THR A 219 14.10 24.79 -7.09
C THR A 219 12.93 24.63 -6.13
N LEU A 220 13.18 24.05 -4.94
CA LEU A 220 12.15 23.87 -3.92
C LEU A 220 11.69 25.21 -3.32
N SER A 221 12.64 26.13 -3.08
CA SER A 221 12.34 27.48 -2.60
C SER A 221 11.55 28.28 -3.63
N GLU A 222 11.89 28.16 -4.92
CA GLU A 222 11.13 28.77 -6.01
C GLU A 222 9.71 28.18 -6.11
N ALA A 223 9.57 26.86 -5.97
CA ALA A 223 8.26 26.20 -5.97
C ALA A 223 7.36 26.71 -4.83
N GLU A 224 7.90 26.99 -3.64
CA GLU A 224 7.14 27.60 -2.53
C GLU A 224 6.57 28.98 -2.86
N THR A 225 7.19 29.72 -3.78
CA THR A 225 6.67 31.04 -4.20
C THR A 225 5.46 30.94 -5.12
N GLN A 226 5.16 29.75 -5.65
CA GLN A 226 4.01 29.55 -6.52
C GLN A 226 2.71 29.62 -5.71
N GLY A 227 1.74 30.38 -6.23
CA GLY A 227 0.42 30.48 -5.63
C GLY A 227 -0.31 29.12 -5.56
N PRO A 228 -1.25 28.96 -4.61
CA PRO A 228 -2.10 27.78 -4.56
C PRO A 228 -2.96 27.67 -5.82
N PHE A 229 -3.48 26.47 -6.08
CA PHE A 229 -4.36 26.20 -7.22
C PHE A 229 -5.54 25.32 -6.78
N ALA A 230 -6.64 25.46 -7.50
CA ALA A 230 -7.83 24.65 -7.33
C ALA A 230 -7.78 23.42 -8.24
N VAL A 231 -8.52 22.38 -7.88
CA VAL A 231 -8.65 21.16 -8.67
C VAL A 231 -10.10 20.76 -8.74
N HIS A 232 -10.62 20.63 -9.97
CA HIS A 232 -11.96 20.16 -10.23
C HIS A 232 -11.93 18.95 -11.13
N GLY A 233 -12.83 18.01 -10.91
CA GLY A 233 -12.85 16.78 -11.69
C GLY A 233 -14.12 15.99 -11.55
N HIS A 234 -14.40 15.16 -12.55
CA HIS A 234 -15.54 14.25 -12.56
C HIS A 234 -15.12 12.93 -13.19
N PHE A 235 -15.27 11.85 -12.43
CA PHE A 235 -14.94 10.51 -12.85
C PHE A 235 -16.13 9.58 -12.61
N GLN A 236 -16.42 8.73 -13.60
CA GLN A 236 -17.47 7.73 -13.53
C GLN A 236 -16.93 6.38 -14.03
N PHE A 237 -17.01 5.38 -13.17
CA PHE A 237 -16.58 4.01 -13.43
C PHE A 237 -17.75 3.06 -13.13
N PRO A 238 -18.52 2.66 -14.17
CA PRO A 238 -19.79 1.95 -14.00
C PRO A 238 -19.63 0.72 -13.10
N ALA A 239 -20.53 0.55 -12.12
CA ALA A 239 -20.53 -0.62 -11.23
C ALA A 239 -20.51 -1.96 -12.00
N SER A 240 -21.10 -2.00 -13.21
CA SER A 240 -21.09 -3.17 -14.09
C SER A 240 -19.72 -3.55 -14.66
N SER A 241 -18.75 -2.63 -14.71
CA SER A 241 -17.38 -2.92 -15.17
C SER A 241 -16.43 -3.29 -14.03
N GLN A 242 -16.88 -3.18 -12.77
CA GLN A 242 -16.04 -3.44 -11.60
C GLN A 242 -15.82 -4.92 -11.38
N THR A 243 -14.57 -5.27 -11.12
CA THR A 243 -14.13 -6.60 -10.72
C THR A 243 -13.89 -6.60 -9.20
N PRO A 244 -14.86 -7.02 -8.38
CA PRO A 244 -14.68 -7.06 -6.94
C PRO A 244 -13.67 -8.15 -6.56
N LEU A 245 -13.00 -7.97 -5.42
CA LEU A 245 -12.19 -9.02 -4.82
C LEU A 245 -13.10 -10.20 -4.43
N PRO A 246 -12.80 -11.45 -4.83
CA PRO A 246 -13.52 -12.61 -4.33
C PRO A 246 -13.40 -12.74 -2.80
N THR A 247 -14.52 -12.77 -2.10
CA THR A 247 -14.56 -12.88 -0.64
C THR A 247 -15.22 -14.18 -0.18
N SER A 248 -14.89 -14.60 1.04
CA SER A 248 -15.55 -15.71 1.73
C SER A 248 -15.61 -15.42 3.22
N ARG A 249 -16.33 -16.26 3.98
CA ARG A 249 -16.31 -16.14 5.45
C ARG A 249 -14.90 -16.25 6.03
N TRP A 250 -13.97 -16.94 5.40
CA TRP A 250 -12.60 -17.08 5.92
C TRP A 250 -11.63 -16.04 5.36
N THR A 251 -11.99 -15.44 4.23
CA THR A 251 -11.23 -14.42 3.53
C THR A 251 -12.17 -13.27 3.17
N PRO A 252 -12.64 -12.50 4.18
CA PRO A 252 -13.67 -11.48 3.97
C PRO A 252 -13.15 -10.23 3.25
N SER A 253 -11.83 -10.06 3.21
CA SER A 253 -11.12 -9.00 2.49
C SER A 253 -9.75 -9.51 2.00
N ILE A 254 -8.94 -8.60 1.43
CA ILE A 254 -7.56 -8.90 1.00
C ILE A 254 -6.67 -9.38 2.15
N MET A 255 -6.99 -8.98 3.39
CA MET A 255 -6.33 -9.42 4.61
C MET A 255 -6.56 -10.91 4.90
N GLY A 256 -7.49 -11.58 4.22
CA GLY A 256 -7.77 -12.99 4.44
C GLY A 256 -8.14 -13.26 5.90
N ILE A 257 -7.53 -14.29 6.50
CA ILE A 257 -7.75 -14.61 7.92
C ILE A 257 -7.16 -13.54 8.86
N THR A 258 -6.23 -12.69 8.41
CA THR A 258 -5.68 -11.63 9.26
C THR A 258 -6.66 -10.48 9.47
N ALA A 259 -7.76 -10.40 8.69
CA ALA A 259 -8.86 -9.47 8.93
C ALA A 259 -9.49 -9.63 10.34
N TYR A 260 -9.32 -10.80 10.95
CA TYR A 260 -9.81 -11.12 12.28
C TYR A 260 -8.84 -10.72 13.40
N LEU A 261 -7.64 -10.23 13.07
CA LEU A 261 -6.62 -9.85 14.04
C LEU A 261 -6.78 -8.37 14.44
N PRO A 262 -7.00 -8.04 15.72
CA PRO A 262 -7.34 -6.67 16.14
C PRO A 262 -6.14 -5.76 16.40
N PHE A 263 -4.91 -6.23 16.16
CA PHE A 263 -3.67 -5.56 16.58
C PHE A 263 -2.78 -5.12 15.42
N LEU A 264 -3.25 -5.26 14.18
CA LEU A 264 -2.52 -4.74 13.02
C LEU A 264 -2.58 -3.21 13.04
N GLU A 265 -1.42 -2.60 12.85
CA GLU A 265 -1.31 -1.13 12.83
C GLU A 265 -1.97 -0.51 11.59
N CYS A 266 -1.98 -1.27 10.49
CA CYS A 266 -2.61 -0.94 9.22
C CYS A 266 -3.40 -2.16 8.71
N ASN A 267 -4.62 -1.92 8.23
CA ASN A 267 -5.44 -2.88 7.52
C ASN A 267 -5.65 -2.41 6.08
N HIS A 268 -5.81 -3.38 5.18
CA HIS A 268 -6.05 -3.14 3.76
C HIS A 268 -7.41 -3.68 3.31
N GLY A 269 -7.99 -3.02 2.32
CA GLY A 269 -9.21 -3.43 1.63
C GLY A 269 -9.07 -3.17 0.14
N VAL A 270 -9.59 -4.08 -0.69
CA VAL A 270 -9.66 -3.89 -2.14
C VAL A 270 -11.13 -3.93 -2.54
N ALA A 271 -11.62 -2.83 -3.11
CA ALA A 271 -12.99 -2.75 -3.61
C ALA A 271 -13.10 -3.17 -5.07
N SER A 272 -12.13 -2.78 -5.90
CA SER A 272 -12.12 -3.10 -7.33
C SER A 272 -10.71 -3.43 -7.80
N LEU A 273 -10.51 -4.65 -8.28
CA LEU A 273 -9.27 -5.11 -8.91
C LEU A 273 -9.07 -4.46 -10.29
N HIS A 274 -10.15 -4.23 -11.02
CA HIS A 274 -10.15 -3.61 -12.33
C HIS A 274 -11.54 -3.05 -12.64
N HIS A 275 -11.60 -1.88 -13.27
CA HIS A 275 -12.82 -1.32 -13.87
C HIS A 275 -12.47 -0.40 -15.03
N THR A 276 -13.44 -0.13 -15.89
CA THR A 276 -13.31 0.88 -16.95
C THR A 276 -13.77 2.25 -16.49
N ILE A 277 -13.14 3.29 -17.02
CA ILE A 277 -13.49 4.69 -16.77
C ILE A 277 -14.32 5.18 -17.96
N SER A 278 -15.62 5.40 -17.73
CA SER A 278 -16.56 5.85 -18.76
C SER A 278 -16.47 7.35 -19.03
N LYS A 279 -16.20 8.11 -17.97
CA LYS A 279 -15.91 9.54 -17.99
C LYS A 279 -14.81 9.80 -16.98
N GLY A 280 -13.81 10.58 -17.34
CA GLY A 280 -12.75 10.98 -16.43
C GLY A 280 -12.11 12.26 -16.91
N HIS A 281 -12.37 13.35 -16.21
CA HIS A 281 -11.75 14.64 -16.51
C HIS A 281 -11.32 15.32 -15.22
N LEU A 282 -10.15 15.94 -15.25
CA LEU A 282 -9.64 16.78 -14.17
C LEU A 282 -8.98 18.03 -14.76
N VAL A 283 -9.18 19.16 -14.09
CA VAL A 283 -8.53 20.44 -14.40
C VAL A 283 -7.94 21.04 -13.14
N ALA A 284 -6.72 21.54 -13.23
CA ALA A 284 -6.07 22.38 -12.25
C ALA A 284 -6.18 23.85 -12.67
N LEU A 285 -6.67 24.71 -11.78
CA LEU A 285 -6.95 26.13 -12.07
C LEU A 285 -6.22 27.06 -11.11
N ARG A 286 -5.68 28.16 -11.62
CA ARG A 286 -5.29 29.33 -10.82
C ARG A 286 -6.39 30.39 -10.89
N ASP A 287 -6.68 30.99 -9.74
CA ASP A 287 -7.72 32.02 -9.57
C ASP A 287 -9.05 31.63 -10.26
N ASP A 288 -9.40 30.33 -10.15
CA ASP A 288 -10.60 29.67 -10.69
C ASP A 288 -10.87 29.89 -12.18
N SER A 289 -9.85 30.30 -12.96
CA SER A 289 -10.03 30.69 -14.37
C SER A 289 -8.85 30.36 -15.28
N GLU A 290 -7.60 30.47 -14.81
CA GLU A 290 -6.41 30.11 -15.58
C GLU A 290 -6.16 28.61 -15.50
N VAL A 291 -6.22 27.91 -16.64
CA VAL A 291 -5.92 26.48 -16.71
C VAL A 291 -4.41 26.25 -16.57
N LEU A 292 -4.01 25.59 -15.49
CA LEU A 292 -2.62 25.18 -15.25
C LEU A 292 -2.32 23.78 -15.81
N GLY A 293 -3.35 22.94 -15.95
CA GLY A 293 -3.20 21.58 -16.46
C GLY A 293 -4.53 20.82 -16.52
N GLU A 294 -4.63 19.87 -17.44
CA GLU A 294 -5.80 19.03 -17.66
C GLU A 294 -5.42 17.57 -17.87
N ALA A 295 -6.27 16.65 -17.41
CA ALA A 295 -6.14 15.23 -17.67
C ALA A 295 -7.49 14.64 -18.08
N ASN A 296 -7.46 13.72 -19.05
CA ASN A 296 -8.64 13.00 -19.51
C ASN A 296 -8.39 11.50 -19.46
N PHE A 297 -9.17 10.79 -18.64
CA PHE A 297 -9.13 9.35 -18.43
C PHE A 297 -10.29 8.59 -19.10
N ASP A 298 -11.03 9.21 -20.02
CA ASP A 298 -12.08 8.52 -20.78
C ASP A 298 -11.50 7.29 -21.49
N GLY A 299 -12.12 6.12 -21.31
CA GLY A 299 -11.65 4.84 -21.84
C GLY A 299 -10.43 4.25 -21.12
N GLY A 300 -9.95 4.89 -20.04
CA GLY A 300 -8.93 4.36 -19.15
C GLY A 300 -9.46 3.24 -18.26
N VAL A 301 -8.59 2.73 -17.39
CA VAL A 301 -8.91 1.67 -16.43
C VAL A 301 -8.50 2.09 -15.03
N GLY A 302 -9.13 1.52 -14.01
CA GLY A 302 -8.85 1.88 -12.62
C GLY A 302 -8.89 0.71 -11.64
N TYR A 303 -8.43 1.03 -10.43
CA TYR A 303 -8.27 0.15 -9.28
C TYR A 303 -8.63 0.92 -8.01
N ILE A 304 -9.30 0.25 -7.07
CA ILE A 304 -9.76 0.88 -5.82
C ILE A 304 -9.33 0.03 -4.65
N GLU A 305 -8.52 0.62 -3.78
CA GLU A 305 -8.18 0.06 -2.47
C GLU A 305 -8.38 1.08 -1.36
N LYS A 306 -8.11 0.65 -0.14
CA LYS A 306 -8.30 1.45 1.05
C LYS A 306 -7.45 0.91 2.18
N ASP A 307 -6.84 1.84 2.90
CA ASP A 307 -6.08 1.57 4.10
C ASP A 307 -6.69 2.26 5.30
N TRP A 308 -6.66 1.61 6.45
CA TRP A 308 -7.08 2.21 7.72
C TRP A 308 -6.33 1.61 8.89
N GLY A 309 -6.16 2.39 9.93
CA GLY A 309 -5.48 1.91 11.12
C GLY A 309 -5.00 3.01 12.04
N VAL A 310 -4.01 2.70 12.85
CA VAL A 310 -3.39 3.65 13.79
C VAL A 310 -2.07 4.20 13.27
N ASN A 311 -1.41 3.49 12.35
CA ASN A 311 -0.14 3.87 11.75
C ASN A 311 0.13 3.07 10.47
N PHE A 312 0.95 3.61 9.56
CA PHE A 312 1.53 2.80 8.48
C PHE A 312 2.73 1.99 8.97
N PRO A 313 3.02 0.82 8.35
CA PRO A 313 4.26 0.09 8.59
C PRO A 313 5.49 0.99 8.51
N SER A 314 6.53 0.73 9.29
CA SER A 314 7.75 1.55 9.24
C SER A 314 8.56 1.35 7.96
N THR A 315 8.30 0.26 7.23
CA THR A 315 8.98 -0.09 5.99
C THR A 315 8.04 -0.91 5.12
N TRP A 316 7.85 -0.50 3.87
CA TRP A 316 7.08 -1.28 2.90
C TRP A 316 7.52 -1.04 1.46
N VAL A 317 7.16 -2.01 0.62
CA VAL A 317 7.11 -1.87 -0.84
C VAL A 317 5.70 -2.22 -1.26
N TRP A 318 5.04 -1.32 -1.96
CA TRP A 318 3.74 -1.56 -2.57
C TRP A 318 3.85 -1.38 -4.08
N ALA A 319 3.16 -2.22 -4.85
CA ALA A 319 3.04 -2.07 -6.28
C ALA A 319 1.68 -2.56 -6.78
N GLN A 320 1.13 -1.86 -7.77
CA GLN A 320 -0.13 -2.24 -8.39
C GLN A 320 -0.08 -2.05 -9.91
N ALA A 321 -0.65 -3.01 -10.62
CA ALA A 321 -0.72 -3.02 -12.08
C ALA A 321 -2.03 -3.62 -12.57
N ASN A 322 -2.67 -3.03 -13.59
CA ASN A 322 -3.94 -3.53 -14.16
C ASN A 322 -4.16 -3.14 -15.64
N MET A 323 -3.11 -2.71 -16.34
CA MET A 323 -3.13 -2.38 -17.77
C MET A 323 -2.14 -3.28 -18.52
N PHE A 324 -2.45 -4.57 -18.53
CA PHE A 324 -1.72 -5.64 -19.22
C PHE A 324 -2.12 -5.71 -20.70
N ASP A 325 -1.16 -5.98 -21.58
CA ASP A 325 -1.37 -5.99 -23.05
C ASP A 325 -2.09 -7.26 -23.51
N THR A 326 -1.57 -8.43 -23.12
CA THR A 326 -2.11 -9.74 -23.54
C THR A 326 -3.17 -10.31 -22.61
N ALA A 327 -3.24 -9.81 -21.37
CA ALA A 327 -4.18 -10.24 -20.33
C ALA A 327 -5.09 -9.08 -19.84
N PRO A 328 -5.83 -8.38 -20.73
CA PRO A 328 -6.64 -7.23 -20.36
C PRO A 328 -7.68 -7.57 -19.28
N GLY A 329 -7.95 -6.61 -18.40
CA GLY A 329 -8.84 -6.81 -17.24
C GLY A 329 -8.18 -7.51 -16.05
N SER A 330 -6.99 -8.08 -16.21
CA SER A 330 -6.23 -8.70 -15.12
C SER A 330 -5.62 -7.64 -14.21
N SER A 331 -5.31 -8.01 -12.97
CA SER A 331 -4.72 -7.10 -11.99
C SER A 331 -3.72 -7.80 -11.08
N LEU A 332 -2.68 -7.08 -10.69
CA LEU A 332 -1.67 -7.43 -9.72
C LEU A 332 -1.68 -6.40 -8.58
N MET A 333 -1.62 -6.90 -7.35
CA MET A 333 -1.31 -6.11 -6.16
C MET A 333 -0.20 -6.83 -5.40
N ILE A 334 0.85 -6.09 -5.02
CA ILE A 334 1.93 -6.53 -4.15
C ILE A 334 2.04 -5.52 -3.02
N SER A 335 1.93 -5.97 -1.78
CA SER A 335 2.30 -5.20 -0.60
C SER A 335 3.18 -6.08 0.28
N VAL A 336 4.42 -5.65 0.54
CA VAL A 336 5.38 -6.33 1.41
C VAL A 336 5.83 -5.33 2.46
N ALA A 337 5.55 -5.61 3.74
CA ALA A 337 5.68 -4.63 4.80
C ALA A 337 6.25 -5.22 6.10
N SER A 338 6.86 -4.38 6.93
CA SER A 338 7.28 -4.73 8.29
C SER A 338 6.06 -4.70 9.23
N ILE A 339 5.70 -5.83 9.84
CA ILE A 339 4.55 -5.92 10.76
C ILE A 339 5.05 -6.07 12.20
N PRO A 340 4.65 -5.22 13.15
CA PRO A 340 4.99 -5.34 14.56
C PRO A 340 4.25 -6.52 15.19
N ILE A 341 4.98 -7.54 15.64
CA ILE A 341 4.42 -8.81 16.16
C ILE A 341 3.62 -8.57 17.45
N LEU A 342 4.08 -7.63 18.28
CA LEU A 342 3.52 -7.34 19.60
C LEU A 342 2.64 -6.07 19.60
N GLY A 343 2.29 -5.60 18.41
CA GLY A 343 1.51 -4.38 18.20
C GLY A 343 2.35 -3.09 18.25
N PRO A 344 1.77 -1.97 17.77
CA PRO A 344 2.50 -0.73 17.56
C PRO A 344 3.01 -0.11 18.88
N ASP A 345 2.21 -0.13 19.94
CA ASP A 345 2.58 0.43 21.26
C ASP A 345 3.88 -0.16 21.83
N PHE A 346 4.00 -1.49 21.75
CA PHE A 346 5.16 -2.18 22.31
C PHE A 346 6.38 -2.01 21.40
N SER A 347 6.21 -2.10 20.09
CA SER A 347 7.28 -1.86 19.13
C SER A 347 7.83 -0.43 19.25
N ASP A 348 6.97 0.57 19.42
CA ASP A 348 7.37 1.97 19.66
C ASP A 348 8.16 2.11 20.97
N TRP A 349 7.67 1.49 22.06
CA TRP A 349 8.38 1.50 23.34
C TRP A 349 9.77 0.86 23.25
N VAL A 350 9.89 -0.29 22.55
CA VAL A 350 11.18 -0.96 22.31
C VAL A 350 12.08 -0.09 21.44
N ALA A 351 11.55 0.54 20.39
CA ALA A 351 12.33 1.42 19.52
C ALA A 351 12.94 2.61 20.28
N VAL A 352 12.22 3.15 21.27
CA VAL A 352 12.71 4.27 22.10
C VAL A 352 13.66 3.79 23.21
N ASN A 353 13.29 2.75 23.96
CA ASN A 353 14.00 2.38 25.19
C ASN A 353 15.09 1.33 24.99
N VAL A 354 14.97 0.50 23.95
CA VAL A 354 15.92 -0.59 23.64
C VAL A 354 16.14 -0.69 22.11
N PRO A 355 16.70 0.35 21.45
CA PRO A 355 16.67 0.49 20.00
C PRO A 355 17.30 -0.68 19.22
N PHE A 356 18.30 -1.35 19.82
CA PHE A 356 18.97 -2.49 19.20
C PHE A 356 18.07 -3.74 19.08
N LEU A 357 16.99 -3.83 19.86
CA LEU A 357 15.99 -4.90 19.76
C LEU A 357 14.80 -4.56 18.84
N ALA A 358 14.66 -3.31 18.38
CA ALA A 358 13.52 -2.90 17.55
C ALA A 358 13.37 -3.78 16.30
N ARG A 359 14.50 -4.18 15.71
CA ARG A 359 14.57 -5.01 14.50
C ARG A 359 14.04 -6.43 14.67
N VAL A 360 13.95 -6.95 15.90
CA VAL A 360 13.40 -8.30 16.17
C VAL A 360 11.93 -8.28 16.57
N THR A 361 11.33 -7.08 16.72
CA THR A 361 9.90 -6.95 17.05
C THR A 361 8.99 -7.01 15.82
N ASN A 362 9.58 -7.00 14.61
CA ASN A 362 8.83 -6.98 13.36
C ASN A 362 9.10 -8.24 12.53
N VAL A 363 8.10 -8.64 11.74
CA VAL A 363 8.19 -9.71 10.73
C VAL A 363 7.75 -9.20 9.37
N PRO A 364 8.29 -9.73 8.26
CA PRO A 364 7.81 -9.38 6.94
C PRO A 364 6.41 -9.97 6.68
N GLY A 365 5.42 -9.10 6.56
CA GLY A 365 4.10 -9.40 6.03
C GLY A 365 4.07 -9.26 4.52
N ARG A 366 3.21 -10.04 3.86
CA ARG A 366 2.94 -9.89 2.42
C ARG A 366 1.47 -10.10 2.10
N LEU A 367 0.92 -9.20 1.30
CA LEU A 367 -0.36 -9.33 0.60
C LEU A 367 -0.05 -9.29 -0.88
N VAL A 368 -0.14 -10.44 -1.54
CA VAL A 368 0.23 -10.56 -2.96
C VAL A 368 -0.82 -11.36 -3.68
N ILE A 369 -1.47 -10.72 -4.65
CA ILE A 369 -2.51 -11.35 -5.48
C ILE A 369 -2.31 -11.01 -6.95
N PHE A 370 -2.61 -11.99 -7.80
CA PHE A 370 -2.80 -11.78 -9.22
C PHE A 370 -4.17 -12.33 -9.62
N TYR A 371 -5.01 -11.48 -10.21
CA TYR A 371 -6.30 -11.86 -10.76
C TYR A 371 -6.19 -11.97 -12.28
N ASN A 372 -6.48 -13.16 -12.82
CA ASN A 372 -6.56 -13.39 -14.25
C ASN A 372 -8.03 -13.24 -14.70
N ALA A 373 -8.31 -12.22 -15.51
CA ALA A 373 -9.67 -11.93 -15.96
C ALA A 373 -10.23 -12.97 -16.94
N ALA A 374 -9.38 -13.54 -17.81
CA ALA A 374 -9.81 -14.51 -18.81
C ALA A 374 -10.34 -15.81 -18.17
N THR A 375 -9.70 -16.24 -17.07
CA THR A 375 -10.09 -17.45 -16.33
C THR A 375 -10.87 -17.17 -15.05
N LYS A 376 -11.09 -15.89 -14.71
CA LYS A 376 -11.70 -15.44 -13.44
C LYS A 376 -11.05 -16.07 -12.21
N THR A 377 -9.75 -16.29 -12.26
CA THR A 377 -8.99 -16.98 -11.21
C THR A 377 -8.14 -15.99 -10.40
N LEU A 378 -8.26 -16.04 -9.07
CA LEU A 378 -7.42 -15.29 -8.14
C LEU A 378 -6.28 -16.19 -7.62
N TYR A 379 -5.04 -15.85 -7.97
CA TYR A 379 -3.84 -16.49 -7.45
C TYR A 379 -3.35 -15.69 -6.24
N ASN A 380 -3.25 -16.33 -5.07
CA ASN A 380 -2.92 -15.67 -3.82
C ASN A 380 -1.60 -16.21 -3.22
N PHE A 381 -0.65 -15.30 -3.02
CA PHE A 381 0.71 -15.55 -2.54
C PHE A 381 0.97 -14.89 -1.17
N SER A 382 -0.09 -14.41 -0.51
CA SER A 382 -0.03 -13.68 0.76
C SER A 382 0.48 -14.54 1.93
N SER A 383 1.01 -13.92 2.98
CA SER A 383 1.62 -14.60 4.13
C SER A 383 0.68 -15.56 4.85
N TYR A 384 -0.61 -15.21 4.89
CA TYR A 384 -1.62 -16.02 5.56
C TYR A 384 -2.03 -17.28 4.78
N VAL A 385 -1.61 -17.41 3.52
CA VAL A 385 -1.88 -18.61 2.73
C VAL A 385 -0.84 -19.67 3.09
N ILE A 386 -1.28 -20.77 3.71
CA ILE A 386 -0.40 -21.81 4.26
C ILE A 386 0.54 -22.41 3.22
N SER A 387 0.12 -22.50 1.96
CA SER A 387 0.95 -22.98 0.85
C SER A 387 1.88 -21.93 0.25
N ALA A 388 1.63 -20.65 0.50
CA ALA A 388 2.37 -19.58 -0.15
C ALA A 388 3.75 -19.40 0.47
N ARG A 389 4.77 -19.28 -0.37
CA ARG A 389 6.15 -19.04 0.03
C ARG A 389 6.71 -17.92 -0.82
N ALA A 390 7.19 -16.86 -0.18
CA ALA A 390 8.11 -15.95 -0.85
C ALA A 390 9.41 -16.70 -1.10
N LYS A 391 10.02 -16.45 -2.26
CA LYS A 391 11.28 -17.06 -2.70
C LYS A 391 12.38 -16.02 -2.77
N SER A 392 12.02 -14.82 -3.20
CA SER A 392 12.94 -13.69 -3.14
C SER A 392 12.22 -12.35 -3.18
N LEU A 393 12.87 -11.36 -2.59
CA LEU A 393 12.67 -9.93 -2.82
C LEU A 393 14.05 -9.31 -3.05
N ARG A 394 14.21 -8.61 -4.17
CA ARG A 394 15.48 -7.96 -4.53
C ARG A 394 15.20 -6.60 -5.14
N THR A 395 16.01 -5.63 -4.78
CA THR A 395 16.08 -4.34 -5.45
C THR A 395 17.38 -4.27 -6.24
N SER A 396 17.29 -3.88 -7.49
CA SER A 396 18.45 -3.60 -8.34
C SER A 396 18.40 -2.17 -8.84
N LEU A 397 19.58 -1.59 -8.99
CA LEU A 397 19.76 -0.23 -9.45
C LEU A 397 20.64 -0.26 -10.70
N ASP A 398 20.10 0.20 -11.81
CA ASP A 398 20.84 0.42 -13.05
C ASP A 398 21.14 1.92 -13.17
N ILE A 399 22.39 2.28 -12.85
CA ILE A 399 22.86 3.65 -12.86
C ILE A 399 22.97 4.20 -14.28
N GLU A 400 23.42 3.37 -15.22
CA GLU A 400 23.64 3.80 -16.61
C GLU A 400 22.31 3.98 -17.33
N GLY A 401 21.35 3.07 -17.11
CA GLY A 401 19.99 3.18 -17.62
C GLY A 401 19.09 4.14 -16.82
N GLY A 402 19.51 4.58 -15.63
CA GLY A 402 18.72 5.47 -14.77
C GLY A 402 17.45 4.84 -14.24
N THR A 403 17.48 3.54 -13.90
CA THR A 403 16.30 2.80 -13.45
C THR A 403 16.54 2.05 -12.15
N GLN A 404 15.45 1.82 -11.42
CA GLN A 404 15.40 0.99 -10.22
C GLN A 404 14.32 -0.07 -10.41
N THR A 405 14.67 -1.32 -10.14
CA THR A 405 13.77 -2.46 -10.29
C THR A 405 13.59 -3.19 -8.97
N PHE A 406 12.33 -3.48 -8.64
CA PHE A 406 11.94 -4.35 -7.54
C PHE A 406 11.49 -5.69 -8.11
N SER A 407 12.25 -6.73 -7.81
CA SER A 407 11.99 -8.11 -8.23
C SER A 407 11.43 -8.92 -7.07
N PHE A 408 10.23 -9.47 -7.25
CA PHE A 408 9.58 -10.35 -6.29
C PHE A 408 9.28 -11.72 -6.91
N MET A 409 9.57 -12.79 -6.18
CA MET A 409 9.23 -14.15 -6.59
C MET A 409 8.53 -14.87 -5.45
N ALA A 410 7.41 -15.53 -5.76
CA ALA A 410 6.67 -16.34 -4.81
C ALA A 410 6.06 -17.58 -5.46
N THR A 411 5.71 -18.56 -4.64
CA THR A 411 5.02 -19.77 -5.06
C THR A 411 3.79 -20.02 -4.19
N THR A 412 2.74 -20.62 -4.74
CA THR A 412 1.56 -21.09 -4.00
C THR A 412 0.98 -22.35 -4.68
N ARG A 413 -0.11 -22.92 -4.16
CA ARG A 413 -0.83 -24.01 -4.85
C ARG A 413 -1.77 -23.45 -5.90
N ASP A 414 -1.89 -24.14 -7.04
CA ASP A 414 -2.87 -23.76 -8.06
C ASP A 414 -4.29 -23.86 -7.46
N PRO A 415 -5.09 -22.77 -7.43
CA PRO A 415 -6.45 -22.82 -6.92
C PRO A 415 -7.34 -23.79 -7.70
N ASN A 416 -7.02 -24.07 -8.95
CA ASN A 416 -7.76 -24.99 -9.83
C ASN A 416 -7.17 -26.41 -9.83
N ASN A 417 -5.94 -26.60 -9.30
CA ASN A 417 -5.30 -27.91 -9.18
C ASN A 417 -4.36 -27.97 -7.96
N PRO A 418 -4.86 -28.35 -6.77
CA PRO A 418 -4.07 -28.32 -5.53
C PRO A 418 -2.80 -29.19 -5.51
N LYS A 419 -2.63 -30.09 -6.48
CA LYS A 419 -1.41 -30.91 -6.63
C LYS A 419 -0.28 -30.16 -7.33
N GLU A 420 -0.60 -29.12 -8.09
CA GLU A 420 0.35 -28.29 -8.82
C GLU A 420 0.77 -27.08 -7.98
N THR A 421 2.01 -26.67 -8.17
CA THR A 421 2.57 -25.43 -7.62
C THR A 421 2.57 -24.36 -8.71
N ILE A 422 2.08 -23.17 -8.40
CA ILE A 422 2.21 -21.99 -9.25
C ILE A 422 3.34 -21.12 -8.73
N ALA A 423 4.16 -20.62 -9.64
CA ALA A 423 5.15 -19.59 -9.37
C ALA A 423 4.73 -18.27 -10.04
N LEU A 424 5.00 -17.18 -9.33
CA LEU A 424 4.84 -15.81 -9.77
C LEU A 424 6.21 -15.13 -9.68
N GLN A 425 6.62 -14.50 -10.76
CA GLN A 425 7.76 -13.58 -10.82
C GLN A 425 7.25 -12.23 -11.31
N VAL A 426 7.65 -11.18 -10.60
CA VAL A 426 7.29 -9.80 -10.93
C VAL A 426 8.54 -8.93 -10.87
N ASN A 427 8.75 -8.10 -11.88
CA ASN A 427 9.74 -7.03 -11.87
C ASN A 427 9.01 -5.70 -12.06
N VAL A 428 9.07 -4.81 -11.07
CA VAL A 428 8.49 -3.48 -11.15
C VAL A 428 9.62 -2.48 -11.32
N THR A 429 9.66 -1.76 -12.44
CA THR A 429 10.76 -0.86 -12.80
C THR A 429 10.27 0.58 -12.89
N ARG A 430 10.96 1.49 -12.20
CA ARG A 430 10.74 2.95 -12.27
C ARG A 430 12.01 3.68 -12.67
N LYS A 431 11.86 4.91 -13.18
CA LYS A 431 12.98 5.83 -13.39
C LYS A 431 13.46 6.37 -12.05
N THR A 432 14.77 6.39 -11.81
CA THR A 432 15.35 6.93 -10.57
C THR A 432 15.11 8.44 -10.46
N GLY A 433 14.91 8.93 -9.23
CA GLY A 433 14.70 10.36 -8.97
C GLY A 433 13.32 10.91 -9.38
N THR A 434 12.40 10.06 -9.82
CA THR A 434 11.03 10.47 -10.22
C THR A 434 9.98 10.23 -9.14
N GLY A 435 10.40 9.77 -7.96
CA GLY A 435 9.52 9.51 -6.83
C GLY A 435 8.84 10.78 -6.32
N VAL A 436 7.52 10.72 -6.24
CA VAL A 436 6.66 11.78 -5.71
C VAL A 436 6.54 11.59 -4.19
N PRO A 437 6.93 12.60 -3.39
CA PRO A 437 6.78 12.56 -1.94
C PRO A 437 5.30 12.60 -1.52
N LEU A 438 4.82 11.58 -0.81
CA LEU A 438 3.48 11.58 -0.21
C LEU A 438 3.52 11.65 1.31
N ARG A 439 2.50 12.32 1.86
CA ARG A 439 2.25 12.34 3.29
C ARG A 439 1.48 11.07 3.69
N SER A 440 1.96 10.38 4.72
CA SER A 440 1.33 9.21 5.32
C SER A 440 1.21 9.37 6.84
N PRO A 441 0.29 8.69 7.51
CA PRO A 441 0.21 8.70 8.97
C PRO A 441 1.55 8.26 9.59
N ASN A 442 2.08 9.07 10.50
CA ASN A 442 3.23 8.70 11.31
C ASN A 442 2.94 8.98 12.77
N ARG A 443 2.67 7.91 13.52
CA ARG A 443 2.30 7.98 14.92
C ARG A 443 3.38 8.60 15.80
N ALA A 444 4.65 8.25 15.57
CA ALA A 444 5.78 8.80 16.33
C ALA A 444 5.93 10.33 16.13
N LYS A 445 5.60 10.83 14.95
CA LYS A 445 5.59 12.27 14.63
C LYS A 445 4.25 12.96 14.93
N GLY A 446 3.20 12.21 15.25
CA GLY A 446 1.86 12.74 15.58
C GLY A 446 1.13 13.44 14.43
N ARG A 447 1.58 13.26 13.18
CA ARG A 447 1.09 13.99 12.00
C ARG A 447 1.16 13.14 10.73
N MET A 448 0.52 13.61 9.67
CA MET A 448 0.74 13.13 8.31
C MET A 448 2.13 13.59 7.85
N PHE A 449 3.09 12.67 7.79
CA PHE A 449 4.50 12.94 7.50
C PHE A 449 4.86 12.55 6.07
N CYS A 450 5.68 13.37 5.42
CA CYS A 450 6.20 13.12 4.08
C CYS A 450 7.30 12.02 4.11
N GLY A 451 6.89 10.77 3.91
CA GLY A 451 7.80 9.61 4.02
C GLY A 451 7.65 8.58 2.91
N VAL A 452 6.68 8.76 2.00
CA VAL A 452 6.40 7.80 0.93
C VAL A 452 7.01 8.29 -0.37
N GLU A 453 7.83 7.46 -1.00
CA GLU A 453 8.30 7.69 -2.35
C GLU A 453 7.44 6.92 -3.35
N GLU A 454 6.44 7.57 -3.93
CA GLU A 454 5.51 6.98 -4.90
C GLU A 454 5.96 7.24 -6.34
N ALA A 455 6.01 6.19 -7.16
CA ALA A 455 6.13 6.32 -8.59
C ALA A 455 4.78 6.02 -9.24
N VAL A 456 4.11 7.07 -9.73
CA VAL A 456 2.81 6.94 -10.42
C VAL A 456 2.91 6.24 -11.77
N VAL A 457 4.10 6.23 -12.38
CA VAL A 457 4.38 5.53 -13.65
C VAL A 457 5.61 4.65 -13.49
N ALA A 458 5.36 3.34 -13.39
CA ALA A 458 6.33 2.27 -13.48
C ALA A 458 5.89 1.26 -14.57
N THR A 459 6.80 0.39 -14.97
CA THR A 459 6.49 -0.80 -15.78
C THR A 459 6.49 -2.04 -14.89
N THR A 460 5.65 -3.03 -15.21
CA THR A 460 5.61 -4.28 -14.46
C THR A 460 5.66 -5.47 -15.40
N ASP A 461 6.78 -6.18 -15.42
CA ASP A 461 6.89 -7.47 -16.07
C ASP A 461 6.38 -8.55 -15.12
N LEU A 462 5.46 -9.38 -15.58
CA LEU A 462 4.84 -10.45 -14.82
C LEU A 462 4.96 -11.77 -15.56
N LYS A 463 5.37 -12.82 -14.83
CA LYS A 463 5.32 -14.20 -15.30
C LYS A 463 4.64 -15.07 -14.25
N LEU A 464 3.62 -15.80 -14.66
CA LEU A 464 2.89 -16.78 -13.86
C LEU A 464 2.93 -18.13 -14.58
N TRP A 465 3.43 -19.17 -13.91
CA TRP A 465 3.56 -20.50 -14.51
C TRP A 465 3.39 -21.63 -13.51
N ARG A 466 3.07 -22.80 -14.05
CA ARG A 466 3.03 -24.08 -13.34
C ARG A 466 4.43 -24.65 -13.20
N VAL A 467 4.87 -24.94 -11.98
CA VAL A 467 6.25 -25.31 -11.67
C VAL A 467 6.58 -26.71 -12.17
N GLU A 468 5.69 -27.68 -11.94
CA GLU A 468 5.98 -29.08 -12.30
C GLU A 468 5.87 -29.31 -13.81
N SER A 469 4.86 -28.71 -14.46
CA SER A 469 4.67 -28.84 -15.92
C SER A 469 5.46 -27.85 -16.77
N GLY A 470 5.95 -26.74 -16.19
CA GLY A 470 6.58 -25.65 -16.93
C GLY A 470 5.61 -24.81 -17.77
N GLN A 471 4.30 -25.07 -17.70
CA GLN A 471 3.31 -24.36 -18.49
C GLN A 471 3.18 -22.89 -18.03
N VAL A 472 3.46 -21.95 -18.93
CA VAL A 472 3.20 -20.52 -18.71
C VAL A 472 1.69 -20.27 -18.78
N ILE A 473 1.15 -19.62 -17.75
CA ILE A 473 -0.25 -19.22 -17.66
C ILE A 473 -0.41 -17.78 -18.18
N VAL A 474 0.48 -16.88 -17.74
CA VAL A 474 0.56 -15.49 -18.22
C VAL A 474 2.02 -15.08 -18.23
N GLU A 475 2.46 -14.41 -19.29
CA GLU A 475 3.73 -13.68 -19.36
C GLU A 475 3.43 -12.37 -20.09
N ASP A 476 3.47 -11.26 -19.37
CA ASP A 476 2.93 -9.98 -19.85
C ASP A 476 3.65 -8.80 -19.19
N GLN A 477 3.52 -7.62 -19.78
CA GLN A 477 4.00 -6.35 -19.25
C GLN A 477 2.82 -5.40 -19.05
N SER A 478 2.67 -4.88 -17.83
CA SER A 478 1.75 -3.77 -17.56
C SER A 478 2.48 -2.45 -17.65
N LEU A 479 1.78 -1.48 -18.24
CA LEU A 479 2.18 -0.08 -18.33
C LEU A 479 1.40 0.73 -17.27
N GLY A 480 1.97 1.84 -16.76
CA GLY A 480 1.28 2.69 -15.77
C GLY A 480 1.16 2.06 -14.37
N SER A 481 2.07 1.18 -13.99
CA SER A 481 2.10 0.61 -12.66
C SER A 481 2.43 1.65 -11.60
N GLY A 482 1.94 1.44 -10.38
CA GLY A 482 2.28 2.25 -9.21
C GLY A 482 3.37 1.52 -8.42
N LEU A 483 4.24 2.26 -7.73
CA LEU A 483 5.31 1.70 -6.92
C LEU A 483 5.69 2.64 -5.78
N GLU A 484 5.33 2.24 -4.57
CA GLU A 484 5.71 2.93 -3.34
C GLU A 484 6.88 2.22 -2.66
N VAL A 485 7.80 3.02 -2.13
CA VAL A 485 8.98 2.52 -1.41
C VAL A 485 9.17 3.35 -0.15
N VAL A 486 9.21 2.69 1.01
CA VAL A 486 9.39 3.37 2.31
C VAL A 486 10.31 2.57 3.23
N GLY A 487 11.17 3.29 3.95
CA GLY A 487 11.93 2.76 5.09
C GLY A 487 13.16 1.92 4.70
N ASP A 488 13.50 0.94 5.54
CA ASP A 488 14.69 0.09 5.39
C ASP A 488 14.43 -1.11 4.46
N ILE A 489 14.46 -0.86 3.15
CA ILE A 489 14.26 -1.91 2.13
C ILE A 489 15.28 -3.03 2.25
N ALA A 490 16.50 -2.73 2.72
CA ALA A 490 17.52 -3.75 2.92
C ALA A 490 17.13 -4.74 4.02
N TRP A 491 16.46 -4.28 5.08
CA TRP A 491 15.88 -5.15 6.10
C TRP A 491 14.80 -6.07 5.49
N LEU A 492 13.89 -5.54 4.67
CA LEU A 492 12.84 -6.36 4.03
C LEU A 492 13.43 -7.46 3.14
N GLU A 493 14.37 -7.11 2.26
CA GLU A 493 15.05 -8.08 1.40
C GLU A 493 15.72 -9.19 2.21
N ALA A 494 16.46 -8.81 3.25
CA ALA A 494 17.20 -9.77 4.08
C ALA A 494 16.26 -10.76 4.78
N HIS A 495 15.07 -10.32 5.22
CA HIS A 495 14.12 -11.18 5.93
C HIS A 495 13.23 -12.01 4.99
N ILE A 496 13.01 -11.56 3.76
CA ILE A 496 12.27 -12.35 2.75
C ILE A 496 13.17 -13.42 2.09
N ASN A 497 14.47 -13.13 1.93
CA ASN A 497 15.41 -14.03 1.26
C ASN A 497 16.01 -15.13 2.17
N GLN A 498 15.72 -15.09 3.48
CA GLN A 498 16.05 -16.16 4.44
C GLN A 498 15.02 -17.29 4.36
#